data_AF-T0Z3X3-F1
#
_entry.id   AF-T0Z3X3-F1
#
_cell.length_a   1.000
_cell.length_b   1.000
_cell.length_c   1.000
_cell.angle_alpha   90.00
_cell.angle_beta   90.00
_cell.angle_gamma   90.00
#
_symmetry.space_group_name_H-M   'P 1'
#
loop_
_entity.id
_entity.type
_entity.pdbx_description
1 polymer ?
#
loop_
_entity_poly.entity_id
_entity_poly.type
_entity_poly.pdbx_seq_one_letter_code
_entity_poly.pdbx_strand_id
1 'polypeptide(L)'
;MIEHAAHDFFVRTAEIAAELFLPKKDQLKGILLGGPGATKEFFYHEAYLHYELQQKVVQPLFDVGYTDEYGLKELVDKATQTLHGLELTEEKRVMRRLMGEIRRAETGLAAYGEVDVLRALELNSVETLLVSESL
;
A
#
# COMPACT_ATOMS: atom_id res chain seq x y z
N MET A 1 3.43 -5.01 -36.44
CA MET A 1 2.29 -4.05 -36.48
C MET A 1 1.50 -4.03 -35.19
N ILE A 2 1.13 -5.18 -34.60
CA ILE A 2 0.38 -5.25 -33.33
C ILE A 2 1.24 -4.86 -32.11
N GLU A 3 2.51 -5.29 -32.07
CA GLU A 3 3.43 -4.98 -30.96
C GLU A 3 3.72 -3.48 -30.81
N HIS A 4 3.88 -2.74 -31.91
CA HIS A 4 4.10 -1.29 -31.87
C HIS A 4 2.88 -0.56 -31.28
N ALA A 5 1.67 -0.93 -31.68
CA ALA A 5 0.45 -0.32 -31.15
C ALA A 5 0.25 -0.60 -29.65
N ALA A 6 0.62 -1.81 -29.19
CA ALA A 6 0.58 -2.16 -27.78
C ALA A 6 1.62 -1.38 -26.97
N HIS A 7 2.85 -1.25 -27.49
CA HIS A 7 3.90 -0.45 -26.88
C HIS A 7 3.48 1.02 -26.74
N ASP A 8 2.96 1.63 -27.81
CA ASP A 8 2.50 3.03 -27.80
C ASP A 8 1.37 3.24 -26.79
N PHE A 9 0.46 2.27 -26.66
CA PHE A 9 -0.58 2.28 -25.63
C PHE A 9 -0.01 2.24 -24.21
N PHE A 10 0.99 1.40 -23.96
CA PHE A 10 1.65 1.32 -22.65
C PHE A 10 2.41 2.59 -22.30
N VAL A 11 3.19 3.12 -23.24
CA VAL A 11 3.91 4.39 -23.05
C VAL A 11 2.93 5.49 -22.69
N ARG A 12 1.87 5.66 -23.47
CA ARG A 12 0.84 6.68 -23.21
C ARG A 12 0.16 6.48 -21.85
N THR A 13 -0.15 5.24 -21.48
CA THR A 13 -0.77 4.93 -20.18
C THR A 13 0.17 5.28 -19.02
N ALA A 14 1.45 4.97 -19.16
CA ALA A 14 2.47 5.28 -18.16
C ALA A 14 2.73 6.78 -18.03
N GLU A 15 2.72 7.53 -19.14
CA GLU A 15 2.82 8.99 -19.15
C GLU A 15 1.65 9.63 -18.39
N ILE A 16 0.41 9.21 -18.68
CA ILE A 16 -0.78 9.69 -17.96
C ILE A 16 -0.69 9.35 -16.47
N ALA A 17 -0.27 8.13 -16.13
CA ALA A 17 -0.08 7.73 -14.74
C ALA A 17 1.00 8.59 -14.05
N ALA A 18 2.10 8.90 -14.74
CA ALA A 18 3.15 9.78 -14.22
C ALA A 18 2.62 11.19 -13.94
N GLU A 19 1.91 11.79 -14.89
CA GLU A 19 1.31 13.12 -14.74
C GLU A 19 0.33 13.21 -13.56
N LEU A 20 -0.49 12.18 -13.36
CA LEU A 20 -1.53 12.18 -12.33
C LEU A 20 -1.01 11.77 -10.95
N PHE A 21 -0.11 10.79 -10.89
CA PHE A 21 0.29 10.15 -9.63
C PHE A 21 1.61 10.67 -9.08
N LEU A 22 2.58 11.09 -9.89
CA LEU A 22 3.86 11.60 -9.36
C LEU A 22 3.68 12.85 -8.48
N PRO A 23 2.86 13.85 -8.84
CA PRO A 23 2.64 15.01 -7.98
C PRO A 23 2.00 14.66 -6.62
N LYS A 24 1.36 13.48 -6.54
CA LYS A 24 0.66 12.99 -5.35
C LYS A 24 1.35 11.78 -4.72
N LYS A 25 2.56 11.41 -5.15
CA LYS A 25 3.20 10.13 -4.81
C LYS A 25 3.29 9.89 -3.30
N ASP A 26 3.56 10.93 -2.52
CA ASP A 26 3.71 10.83 -1.06
C ASP A 26 2.36 10.62 -0.33
N GLN A 27 1.25 10.94 -0.99
CA GLN A 27 -0.12 10.73 -0.49
C GLN A 27 -0.67 9.36 -0.92
N LEU A 28 -0.05 8.70 -1.89
CA LEU A 28 -0.47 7.38 -2.37
C LEU A 28 0.07 6.28 -1.45
N LYS A 29 -0.85 5.56 -0.81
CA LYS A 29 -0.56 4.34 -0.05
C LYS A 29 -0.14 3.17 -0.95
N GLY A 30 -0.68 3.13 -2.17
CA GLY A 30 -0.38 2.10 -3.16
C GLY A 30 -1.11 2.36 -4.47
N ILE A 31 -0.70 1.64 -5.52
CA ILE A 31 -1.27 1.68 -6.86
C ILE A 31 -1.75 0.28 -7.21
N LEU A 32 -3.02 0.15 -7.58
CA LEU A 32 -3.57 -1.11 -8.08
C LEU A 32 -3.34 -1.17 -9.58
N LEU A 33 -2.73 -2.25 -10.05
CA LEU A 33 -2.52 -2.49 -11.48
C LEU A 33 -3.37 -3.68 -11.92
N GLY A 34 -4.30 -3.42 -12.84
CA GLY A 34 -5.22 -4.40 -13.38
C GLY A 34 -5.14 -4.48 -14.91
N GLY A 35 -5.33 -5.67 -15.46
CA GLY A 35 -5.44 -5.84 -16.90
C GLY A 35 -5.83 -7.26 -17.31
N PRO A 36 -6.29 -7.46 -18.55
CA PRO A 36 -6.65 -8.78 -19.05
C PRO A 36 -5.40 -9.59 -19.42
N GLY A 37 -5.36 -10.85 -18.97
CA GLY A 37 -4.33 -11.81 -19.31
C GLY A 37 -2.91 -11.36 -18.93
N ALA A 38 -1.93 -11.61 -19.81
CA ALA A 38 -0.52 -11.31 -19.57
C ALA A 38 -0.17 -9.81 -19.75
N THR A 39 -1.11 -8.98 -20.19
CA THR A 39 -0.89 -7.57 -20.51
C THR A 39 -0.37 -6.77 -19.32
N LYS A 40 -0.97 -6.97 -18.13
CA LYS A 40 -0.56 -6.30 -16.89
C LYS A 40 0.83 -6.72 -16.43
N GLU A 41 1.16 -8.00 -16.58
CA GLU A 41 2.47 -8.56 -16.21
C GLU A 41 3.54 -7.99 -17.12
N PHE A 42 3.29 -7.95 -18.44
CA PHE A 42 4.20 -7.34 -19.40
C PHE A 42 4.41 -5.85 -19.09
N PHE A 43 3.33 -5.09 -18.89
CA PHE A 43 3.41 -3.68 -18.53
C PHE A 43 4.23 -3.42 -17.25
N TYR A 44 4.03 -4.27 -16.24
CA TYR A 44 4.76 -4.18 -14.98
C TYR A 44 6.22 -4.59 -15.13
N HIS A 45 6.51 -5.72 -15.78
CA HIS A 45 7.87 -6.28 -15.88
C HIS A 45 8.79 -5.47 -16.79
N GLU A 46 8.26 -4.94 -17.88
CA GLU A 46 9.00 -4.04 -18.78
C GLU A 46 9.19 -2.63 -18.19
N ALA A 47 8.73 -2.41 -16.94
CA ALA A 47 8.93 -1.18 -16.18
C ALA A 47 8.48 0.10 -16.92
N TYR A 48 7.31 0.03 -17.57
CA TYR A 48 6.74 1.21 -18.25
C TYR A 48 6.42 2.34 -17.27
N LEU A 49 6.00 2.03 -16.04
CA LEU A 49 5.77 3.05 -15.02
C LEU A 49 7.07 3.68 -14.56
N HIS A 50 7.00 4.97 -14.24
CA HIS A 50 8.07 5.66 -13.54
C HIS A 50 8.48 4.90 -12.27
N TYR A 51 9.77 4.77 -12.00
CA TYR A 51 10.30 3.90 -10.94
C TYR A 51 9.68 4.15 -9.56
N GLU A 52 9.37 5.40 -9.22
CA GLU A 52 8.70 5.75 -7.94
C GLU A 52 7.26 5.24 -7.86
N LEU A 53 6.54 5.21 -8.98
CA LEU A 53 5.19 4.66 -9.05
C LEU A 53 5.25 3.12 -9.08
N GLN A 54 6.24 2.55 -9.77
CA GLN A 54 6.48 1.11 -9.81
C GLN A 54 6.64 0.54 -8.39
N GLN A 55 7.41 1.20 -7.52
CA GLN A 55 7.59 0.78 -6.12
C GLN A 55 6.30 0.85 -5.28
N LYS A 56 5.29 1.59 -5.74
CA LYS A 56 4.00 1.72 -5.07
C LYS A 56 2.96 0.73 -5.59
N VAL A 57 3.26 -0.06 -6.63
CA VAL A 57 2.33 -1.06 -7.14
C VAL A 57 2.11 -2.14 -6.09
N VAL A 58 0.84 -2.34 -5.72
CA VAL A 58 0.42 -3.37 -4.77
C VAL A 58 0.36 -4.71 -5.48
N GLN A 59 1.01 -5.71 -4.88
CA GLN A 59 0.98 -7.10 -5.35
C GLN A 59 -0.13 -7.90 -4.65
N PRO A 60 -0.75 -8.89 -5.32
CA PRO A 60 -0.52 -9.31 -6.71
C PRO A 60 -1.13 -8.33 -7.73
N LEU A 61 -0.70 -8.42 -8.99
CA LEU A 61 -1.39 -7.77 -10.10
C LEU A 61 -2.77 -8.41 -10.31
N PHE A 62 -3.75 -7.63 -10.76
CA PHE A 62 -5.15 -8.08 -10.79
C PHE A 62 -5.61 -8.41 -12.20
N ASP A 63 -6.00 -9.66 -12.43
CA ASP A 63 -6.71 -10.03 -13.64
C ASP A 63 -8.11 -9.41 -13.65
N VAL A 64 -8.45 -8.71 -14.72
CA VAL A 64 -9.83 -8.21 -14.97
C VAL A 64 -10.35 -8.80 -16.27
N GLY A 65 -11.61 -9.22 -16.27
CA GLY A 65 -12.26 -9.85 -17.41
C GLY A 65 -12.80 -8.85 -18.44
N TYR A 66 -12.90 -7.58 -18.04
CA TYR A 66 -13.49 -6.51 -18.84
C TYR A 66 -12.53 -5.32 -18.95
N THR A 67 -12.59 -4.62 -20.08
CA THR A 67 -11.75 -3.46 -20.38
C THR A 67 -12.49 -2.12 -20.29
N ASP A 68 -13.76 -2.16 -19.90
CA ASP A 68 -14.63 -0.99 -19.70
C ASP A 68 -14.82 -0.70 -18.19
N GLU A 69 -15.80 0.14 -17.84
CA GLU A 69 -16.08 0.54 -16.45
C GLU A 69 -16.37 -0.66 -15.52
N TYR A 70 -16.86 -1.78 -16.06
CA TYR A 70 -17.06 -2.99 -15.27
C TYR A 70 -15.73 -3.62 -14.84
N GLY A 71 -14.69 -3.49 -15.66
CA GLY A 71 -13.33 -3.92 -15.33
C GLY A 71 -12.74 -3.16 -14.14
N LEU A 72 -13.04 -1.86 -14.03
CA LEU A 72 -12.62 -1.06 -12.87
C LEU A 72 -13.32 -1.52 -11.59
N LYS A 73 -14.62 -1.82 -11.66
CA LYS A 73 -15.35 -2.35 -10.51
C LYS A 73 -14.80 -3.71 -10.07
N GLU A 74 -14.57 -4.60 -11.02
CA GLU A 74 -13.99 -5.92 -10.77
C GLU A 74 -12.59 -5.81 -10.15
N LEU A 75 -11.76 -4.87 -10.61
CA LEU A 75 -10.45 -4.57 -10.04
C LEU A 75 -10.56 -4.22 -8.55
N VAL A 76 -11.46 -3.29 -8.21
CA VAL A 76 -11.67 -2.84 -6.83
C VAL A 76 -12.18 -3.99 -5.95
N ASP A 77 -13.14 -4.77 -6.44
CA ASP A 77 -13.68 -5.92 -5.71
C ASP A 77 -12.59 -6.96 -5.40
N LYS A 78 -11.72 -7.27 -6.37
CA LYS A 78 -10.59 -8.18 -6.16
C LYS A 78 -9.51 -7.59 -5.25
N ALA A 79 -9.23 -6.31 -5.39
CA ALA A 79 -8.23 -5.63 -4.57
C ALA A 79 -8.65 -5.47 -3.11
N THR A 80 -9.95 -5.46 -2.81
CA THR A 80 -10.48 -5.29 -1.45
C THR A 80 -9.85 -6.27 -0.46
N GLN A 81 -9.73 -7.55 -0.83
CA GLN A 81 -9.09 -8.55 0.03
C GLN A 81 -7.61 -8.25 0.28
N THR A 82 -6.87 -7.85 -0.76
CA THR A 82 -5.46 -7.48 -0.66
C THR A 82 -5.27 -6.24 0.20
N LEU A 83 -6.12 -5.22 0.03
CA LEU A 83 -6.08 -3.97 0.80
C LEU A 83 -6.34 -4.22 2.29
N HIS A 84 -7.35 -5.02 2.63
CA HIS A 84 -7.57 -5.44 4.02
C HIS A 84 -6.37 -6.23 4.59
N GLY A 85 -5.75 -7.08 3.77
CA GLY A 85 -4.54 -7.79 4.15
C GLY A 85 -3.36 -6.86 4.46
N LEU A 86 -3.21 -5.76 3.70
CA LEU A 86 -2.18 -4.75 3.94
C LEU A 86 -2.42 -3.99 5.24
N GLU A 87 -3.65 -3.53 5.49
CA GLU A 87 -4.02 -2.84 6.74
C GLU A 87 -3.73 -3.71 7.97
N LEU A 88 -4.20 -4.97 7.94
CA LEU A 88 -3.93 -5.93 9.01
C LEU A 88 -2.43 -6.20 9.20
N THR A 89 -1.65 -6.18 8.11
CA THR A 89 -0.20 -6.38 8.18
C THR A 89 0.51 -5.20 8.86
N GLU A 90 0.09 -3.98 8.56
CA GLU A 90 0.58 -2.77 9.21
C GLU A 90 0.23 -2.74 10.71
N GLU A 91 -1.00 -3.07 11.07
CA GLU A 91 -1.40 -3.21 12.49
C GLU A 91 -0.54 -4.24 13.22
N LYS A 92 -0.36 -5.42 12.62
CA LYS A 92 0.50 -6.46 13.18
C LYS A 92 1.96 -6.00 13.29
N ARG A 93 2.47 -5.17 12.36
CA ARG A 93 3.82 -4.61 12.41
C ARG A 93 4.00 -3.69 13.61
N VAL A 94 3.03 -2.80 13.83
CA VAL A 94 3.01 -1.87 14.97
C VAL A 94 2.92 -2.65 16.29
N MET A 95 2.04 -3.65 16.38
CA MET A 95 1.93 -4.51 17.55
C MET A 95 3.20 -5.31 17.83
N ARG A 96 3.87 -5.85 16.79
CA ARG A 96 5.17 -6.53 16.95
C ARG A 96 6.26 -5.60 17.49
N ARG A 97 6.29 -4.33 17.03
CA ARG A 97 7.20 -3.30 17.56
C ARG A 97 6.96 -3.10 19.05
N LEU A 98 5.71 -2.84 19.45
CA LEU A 98 5.34 -2.67 20.87
C LEU A 98 5.78 -3.88 21.71
N MET A 99 5.42 -5.10 21.28
CA MET A 99 5.78 -6.32 22.01
C MET A 99 7.29 -6.53 22.09
N GLY A 100 8.05 -6.09 21.07
CA GLY A 100 9.51 -6.09 21.09
C GLY A 100 10.08 -5.19 22.18
N GLU A 101 9.55 -3.98 22.31
CA GLU A 101 9.97 -3.03 23.35
C GLU A 101 9.58 -3.49 24.76
N ILE A 102 8.37 -4.06 24.94
CA ILE A 102 7.94 -4.62 26.24
C ILE A 102 8.90 -5.73 26.72
N ARG A 103 9.39 -6.57 25.80
CA ARG A 103 10.32 -7.67 26.17
C ARG A 103 11.68 -7.18 26.64
N ARG A 104 12.09 -5.95 26.31
CA ARG A 104 13.37 -5.37 26.74
C ARG A 104 13.20 -4.75 28.13
N ALA A 105 13.09 -5.59 29.17
CA ALA A 105 12.76 -5.13 30.53
C ALA A 105 13.66 -4.00 31.07
N GLU A 106 14.93 -3.92 30.66
CA GLU A 106 15.90 -2.95 31.17
C GLU A 106 16.14 -1.73 30.25
N THR A 107 15.74 -1.80 28.97
CA THR A 107 16.05 -0.77 27.96
C THR A 107 14.89 -0.45 27.01
N GLY A 108 13.74 -1.09 27.23
CA GLY A 108 12.55 -0.97 26.40
C GLY A 108 11.87 0.37 26.57
N LEU A 109 11.39 0.93 25.47
CA LEU A 109 10.73 2.23 25.43
C LEU A 109 9.19 2.11 25.49
N ALA A 110 8.66 0.96 25.94
CA ALA A 110 7.22 0.73 26.00
C ALA A 110 6.64 1.15 27.36
N ALA A 111 5.51 1.86 27.31
CA ALA A 111 4.61 2.05 28.44
C ALA A 111 3.32 1.24 28.21
N TYR A 112 2.80 0.59 29.24
CA TYR A 112 1.57 -0.20 29.16
C TYR A 112 0.74 -0.01 30.43
N GLY A 113 -0.58 0.07 30.28
CA GLY A 113 -1.50 0.41 31.36
C GLY A 113 -1.75 1.91 31.46
N GLU A 114 -2.94 2.27 31.90
CA GLU A 114 -3.44 3.65 31.89
C GLU A 114 -2.53 4.63 32.62
N VAL A 115 -2.06 4.27 33.83
CA VAL A 115 -1.23 5.15 34.67
C VAL A 115 0.12 5.47 34.02
N ASP A 116 0.81 4.46 33.48
CA ASP A 116 2.13 4.63 32.89
C ASP A 116 2.06 5.35 31.54
N VAL A 117 1.01 5.08 30.76
CA VAL A 117 0.74 5.77 29.49
C VAL A 117 0.38 7.23 29.73
N LEU A 118 -0.50 7.54 30.70
CA LEU A 118 -0.85 8.92 31.04
C LEU A 118 0.37 9.71 31.51
N ARG A 119 1.21 9.13 32.37
CA ARG A 119 2.47 9.77 32.80
C ARG A 119 3.39 10.05 31.61
N ALA A 120 3.56 9.11 30.70
CA ALA A 120 4.39 9.30 29.51
C ALA A 120 3.83 10.41 28.59
N LEU A 121 2.50 10.50 28.47
CA LEU A 121 1.83 11.57 27.72
C LEU A 121 2.04 12.94 28.38
N GLU A 122 1.89 13.05 29.70
CA GLU A 122 2.14 14.28 30.46
C GLU A 122 3.58 14.79 30.29
N LEU A 123 4.53 13.87 30.24
CA LEU A 123 5.95 14.16 30.02
C LEU A 123 6.30 14.43 28.55
N ASN A 124 5.32 14.39 27.63
CA ASN A 124 5.52 14.49 26.17
C ASN A 124 6.56 13.46 25.64
N SER A 125 6.62 12.29 26.26
CA SER A 125 7.62 11.25 25.97
C SER A 125 7.06 10.09 25.14
N VAL A 126 6.07 10.35 24.28
CA VAL A 126 5.37 9.34 23.46
C VAL A 126 5.56 9.64 21.98
N GLU A 127 6.21 8.74 21.25
CA GLU A 127 6.33 8.78 19.78
C GLU A 127 5.06 8.24 19.10
N THR A 128 4.46 7.18 19.67
CA THR A 128 3.30 6.49 19.08
C THR A 128 2.39 6.00 20.20
N LEU A 129 1.13 6.41 20.17
CA LEU A 129 0.08 5.95 21.09
C LEU A 129 -0.80 4.90 20.38
N LEU A 130 -1.03 3.77 21.01
CA LEU A 130 -1.93 2.73 20.53
C LEU A 130 -3.15 2.65 21.45
N VAL A 131 -4.34 2.78 20.85
CA VAL A 131 -5.62 2.77 21.57
C VAL A 131 -6.48 1.68 20.96
N SER A 132 -7.07 0.83 21.82
CA SER A 132 -8.04 -0.17 21.38
C SER A 132 -9.36 0.50 21.01
N GLU A 133 -10.01 0.06 19.94
CA GLU A 133 -11.33 0.57 19.54
C GLU A 133 -12.43 0.32 20.57
N SER A 134 -12.21 -0.67 21.45
CA SER A 134 -13.14 -1.10 22.50
C SER A 134 -12.99 -0.35 23.84
N LEU A 135 -12.17 0.71 23.86
CA LEU A 135 -11.99 1.56 25.05
C LEU A 135 -13.17 2.54 25.23
#